data_AF-B8NN70-F1
#
_entry.id   AF-B8NN70-F1
#
_cell.length_a   1.000
_cell.length_b   1.000
_cell.length_c   1.000
_cell.angle_alpha   90.00
_cell.angle_beta   90.00
_cell.angle_gamma   90.00
#
_symmetry.space_group_name_H-M   'P 1'
#
loop_
_entity.id
_entity.type
_entity.pdbx_description
1 polymer ?
#
loop_
_entity_poly.entity_id
_entity_poly.type
_entity_poly.pdbx_seq_one_letter_code
_entity_poly.pdbx_strand_id
1 'polypeptide(L)'
;MATPEDITIGNLNGNWVMNKGLSGEIDPILKLQGVPWLLRKAMAAVTLYINITTYQTPQPETGEPVTNIDFNQTAGGKLGGTTEKRTLSWEIKEHKDYIFGEVQGQSEFVHGSPDSGGHIRPDFELQTEVDNAQEVKTFLRGENHLDSPDGTGFIYEGSEGAWVHTFERSVSSGWTAEQVGYLDDPLFILQRQLVKSILLTVELTCIWLQIWGFELIDNKRHFTRRIVVANAGGRYLCLRLVFDYEQPKVSI
;
A
#
# COMPACT_ATOMS: atom_id res chain seq x y z
N MET A 1 14.02 7.15 -14.05
CA MET A 1 15.29 6.58 -14.57
C MET A 1 15.26 5.09 -14.30
N ALA A 2 15.92 4.25 -15.10
CA ALA A 2 15.96 2.82 -14.79
C ALA A 2 16.67 2.59 -13.45
N THR A 3 16.06 1.78 -12.58
CA THR A 3 16.66 1.39 -11.31
C THR A 3 17.88 0.50 -11.57
N PRO A 4 19.05 0.79 -10.95
CA PRO A 4 20.24 -0.04 -11.05
C PRO A 4 20.01 -1.51 -10.67
N GLU A 5 20.71 -2.44 -11.32
CA GLU A 5 20.55 -3.90 -11.10
C GLU A 5 20.99 -4.37 -9.71
N ASP A 6 21.88 -3.64 -9.05
CA ASP A 6 22.37 -3.92 -7.69
C ASP A 6 21.35 -3.59 -6.59
N ILE A 7 20.32 -2.78 -6.92
CA ILE A 7 19.17 -2.53 -6.04
C ILE A 7 18.14 -3.64 -6.26
N THR A 8 17.94 -4.52 -5.29
CA THR A 8 17.06 -5.71 -5.38
C THR A 8 15.92 -5.64 -4.36
N ILE A 9 14.94 -6.55 -4.43
CA ILE A 9 13.86 -6.60 -3.43
C ILE A 9 14.38 -6.86 -2.02
N GLY A 10 15.50 -7.59 -1.88
CA GLY A 10 16.18 -7.79 -0.61
C GLY A 10 16.97 -6.58 -0.11
N ASN A 11 17.19 -5.56 -0.93
CA ASN A 11 17.94 -4.36 -0.59
C ASN A 11 17.43 -3.14 -1.39
N LEU A 12 16.36 -2.51 -0.87
CA LEU A 12 15.71 -1.36 -1.50
C LEU A 12 16.30 -0.01 -1.04
N ASN A 13 17.49 -0.03 -0.42
CA ASN A 13 18.12 1.15 0.18
C ASN A 13 18.25 2.31 -0.82
N GLY A 14 17.70 3.46 -0.47
CA GLY A 14 17.86 4.69 -1.26
C GLY A 14 16.65 5.60 -1.26
N ASN A 15 16.68 6.57 -2.17
CA ASN A 15 15.61 7.53 -2.37
C ASN A 15 14.80 7.16 -3.61
N TRP A 16 13.50 7.29 -3.49
CA TRP A 16 12.53 6.88 -4.49
C TRP A 16 11.51 7.99 -4.68
N VAL A 17 11.12 8.23 -5.92
CA VAL A 17 10.06 9.20 -6.25
C VAL A 17 8.96 8.49 -6.99
N MET A 18 7.70 8.72 -6.59
CA MET A 18 6.55 8.17 -7.30
C MET A 18 6.44 8.79 -8.68
N ASN A 19 6.44 7.93 -9.71
CA ASN A 19 6.16 8.33 -11.07
C ASN A 19 4.65 8.33 -11.31
N LYS A 20 4.03 9.50 -11.19
CA LYS A 20 2.58 9.66 -11.38
C LYS A 20 2.11 9.33 -12.80
N GLY A 21 2.96 9.52 -13.81
CA GLY A 21 2.61 9.25 -15.21
C GLY A 21 2.56 7.77 -15.55
N LEU A 22 3.30 6.94 -14.79
CA LEU A 22 3.33 5.48 -14.95
C LEU A 22 2.48 4.74 -13.89
N SER A 23 2.05 5.45 -12.85
CA SER A 23 1.17 4.93 -11.81
C SER A 23 -0.30 5.04 -12.22
N GLY A 24 -1.13 4.12 -11.75
CA GLY A 24 -2.59 4.23 -11.90
C GLY A 24 -3.18 5.38 -11.07
N GLU A 25 -4.43 5.72 -11.37
CA GLU A 25 -5.16 6.76 -10.67
C GLU A 25 -5.45 6.37 -9.22
N ILE A 26 -4.96 7.17 -8.26
CA ILE A 26 -5.09 6.92 -6.82
C ILE A 26 -6.46 7.39 -6.28
N ASP A 27 -7.06 8.42 -6.90
CA ASP A 27 -8.31 9.06 -6.47
C ASP A 27 -9.50 8.09 -6.28
N PRO A 28 -9.74 7.10 -7.18
CA PRO A 28 -10.80 6.10 -7.01
C PRO A 28 -10.63 5.21 -5.78
N ILE A 29 -9.41 4.78 -5.48
CA ILE A 29 -9.13 3.94 -4.31
C ILE A 29 -9.33 4.74 -3.02
N LEU A 30 -8.80 5.95 -2.95
CA LEU A 30 -9.04 6.81 -1.78
C LEU A 30 -10.53 7.12 -1.61
N LYS A 31 -11.29 7.24 -2.71
CA LYS A 31 -12.75 7.41 -2.66
C LYS A 31 -13.45 6.19 -2.08
N LEU A 32 -13.04 4.99 -2.52
CA LEU A 32 -13.58 3.72 -2.03
C LEU A 32 -13.35 3.59 -0.53
N GLN A 33 -12.21 4.09 -0.06
CA GLN A 33 -11.81 4.20 1.35
C GLN A 33 -12.33 5.46 2.02
N GLY A 34 -13.41 6.07 1.54
CA GLY A 34 -14.05 7.16 2.28
C GLY A 34 -13.22 8.43 2.50
N VAL A 35 -12.05 8.57 1.88
CA VAL A 35 -11.15 9.70 2.11
C VAL A 35 -11.84 10.98 1.60
N PRO A 36 -11.97 12.02 2.44
CA PRO A 36 -12.69 13.24 2.08
C PRO A 36 -12.15 13.86 0.79
N TRP A 37 -13.05 14.36 -0.07
CA TRP A 37 -12.70 14.89 -1.40
C TRP A 37 -11.56 15.92 -1.37
N LEU A 38 -11.57 16.84 -0.38
CA LEU A 38 -10.54 17.86 -0.26
C LEU A 38 -9.16 17.25 0.04
N LEU A 39 -9.11 16.22 0.89
CA LEU A 39 -7.86 15.52 1.21
C LEU A 39 -7.35 14.72 -0.01
N ARG A 40 -8.24 14.09 -0.78
CA ARG A 40 -7.87 13.41 -2.04
C ARG A 40 -7.28 14.38 -3.06
N LYS A 41 -7.84 15.58 -3.21
CA LYS A 41 -7.29 16.63 -4.08
C LYS A 41 -5.93 17.13 -3.60
N ALA A 42 -5.74 17.29 -2.29
CA ALA A 42 -4.44 17.63 -1.73
C ALA A 42 -3.38 16.54 -2.03
N MET A 43 -3.72 15.26 -1.85
CA MET A 43 -2.84 14.13 -2.17
C MET A 43 -2.51 14.05 -3.67
N ALA A 44 -3.49 14.27 -4.54
CA ALA A 44 -3.27 14.27 -5.99
C ALA A 44 -2.32 15.38 -6.45
N ALA A 45 -2.30 16.52 -5.76
CA ALA A 45 -1.47 17.67 -6.10
C ALA A 45 0.01 17.51 -5.74
N VAL A 46 0.37 16.54 -4.88
CA VAL A 46 1.73 16.41 -4.31
C VAL A 46 2.42 15.15 -4.78
N THR A 47 3.74 15.22 -5.00
CA THR A 47 4.54 14.03 -5.35
C THR A 47 5.04 13.35 -4.07
N LEU A 48 4.92 12.02 -4.04
CA LEU A 48 5.42 11.19 -2.96
C LEU A 48 6.90 10.88 -3.18
N TYR A 49 7.72 11.18 -2.18
CA TYR A 49 9.11 10.79 -2.08
C TYR A 49 9.24 9.80 -0.92
N ILE A 50 10.01 8.74 -1.11
CA ILE A 50 10.22 7.70 -0.13
C ILE A 50 11.71 7.47 0.03
N ASN A 51 12.22 7.59 1.25
CA ASN A 51 13.51 7.04 1.60
C ASN A 51 13.30 5.66 2.22
N ILE A 52 13.90 4.62 1.63
CA ILE A 52 13.78 3.25 2.09
C ILE A 52 15.09 2.83 2.74
N THR A 53 14.99 2.23 3.93
CA THR A 53 16.12 1.57 4.61
C THR A 53 15.78 0.10 4.89
N THR A 54 16.64 -0.82 4.46
CA THR A 54 16.53 -2.26 4.70
C THR A 54 17.66 -2.73 5.61
N TYR A 55 17.33 -3.50 6.65
CA TYR A 55 18.29 -4.01 7.62
C TYR A 55 17.82 -5.33 8.25
N GLN A 56 18.73 -6.12 8.80
CA GLN A 56 18.41 -7.37 9.48
C GLN A 56 18.48 -7.23 11.00
N THR A 57 17.57 -7.88 11.71
CA THR A 57 17.61 -8.04 13.17
C THR A 57 17.36 -9.50 13.52
N PRO A 58 17.87 -10.03 14.65
CA PRO A 58 17.48 -11.35 15.11
C PRO A 58 16.00 -11.36 15.51
N GLN A 59 15.26 -12.40 15.13
CA GLN A 59 13.92 -12.65 15.65
C GLN A 59 13.97 -12.93 17.15
N PRO A 60 13.02 -12.41 17.96
CA PRO A 60 13.02 -12.63 19.40
C PRO A 60 12.97 -14.10 19.82
N GLU A 61 12.23 -14.93 19.07
CA GLU A 61 11.97 -16.33 19.45
C GLU A 61 13.05 -17.30 18.95
N THR A 62 13.51 -17.14 17.71
CA THR A 62 14.43 -18.08 17.05
C THR A 62 15.88 -17.60 17.04
N GLY A 63 16.10 -16.28 17.17
CA GLY A 63 17.41 -15.64 16.95
C GLY A 63 17.84 -15.58 15.48
N GLU A 64 17.04 -16.11 14.55
CA GLU A 64 17.33 -16.09 13.12
C GLU A 64 17.19 -14.66 12.55
N PRO A 65 17.98 -14.29 11.53
CA PRO A 65 17.90 -12.97 10.94
C PRO A 65 16.55 -12.76 10.22
N VAL A 66 15.81 -11.72 10.61
CA VAL A 66 14.63 -11.24 9.89
C VAL A 66 14.90 -9.88 9.25
N THR A 67 14.38 -9.71 8.04
CA THR A 67 14.51 -8.46 7.29
C THR A 67 13.48 -7.44 7.76
N ASN A 68 13.94 -6.21 7.98
CA ASN A 68 13.11 -5.06 8.29
C ASN A 68 13.26 -4.02 7.17
N ILE A 69 12.18 -3.30 6.91
CA ILE A 69 12.13 -2.23 5.92
C ILE A 69 11.43 -1.03 6.53
N ASP A 70 12.15 0.08 6.62
CA ASP A 70 11.65 1.38 7.07
C ASP A 70 11.40 2.27 5.85
N PHE A 71 10.19 2.81 5.74
CA PHE A 71 9.76 3.77 4.73
C PHE A 71 9.59 5.14 5.37
N ASN A 72 10.46 6.06 5.02
CA ASN A 72 10.31 7.47 5.39
C ASN A 72 9.70 8.21 4.22
N GLN A 73 8.39 8.41 4.28
CA GLN A 73 7.60 9.02 3.24
C GLN A 73 7.48 10.51 3.48
N THR A 74 7.70 11.28 2.42
CA THR A 74 7.49 12.73 2.43
C THR A 74 6.68 13.10 1.20
N ALA A 75 5.68 13.95 1.39
CA ALA A 75 4.92 14.53 0.30
C ALA A 75 5.27 16.01 0.21
N GLY A 76 5.43 16.55 -1.00
CA GLY A 76 5.68 17.98 -1.18
C GLY A 76 4.58 18.84 -0.51
N GLY A 77 4.95 19.98 0.08
CA GLY A 77 4.01 20.90 0.74
C GLY A 77 3.96 20.79 2.26
N LYS A 78 2.80 21.10 2.88
CA LYS A 78 2.58 21.04 4.34
C LYS A 78 2.00 19.70 4.82
N LEU A 79 1.87 18.71 3.93
CA LEU A 79 1.47 17.37 4.34
C LEU A 79 2.63 16.74 5.11
N GLY A 80 2.38 16.40 6.37
CA GLY A 80 3.40 15.78 7.22
C GLY A 80 3.93 14.50 6.58
N GLY A 81 5.23 14.24 6.73
CA GLY A 81 5.79 12.94 6.38
C GLY A 81 5.29 11.84 7.30
N THR A 82 5.27 10.61 6.81
CA THR A 82 4.93 9.42 7.60
C THR A 82 6.11 8.47 7.61
N THR A 83 6.30 7.79 8.74
CA THR A 83 7.23 6.67 8.83
C THR A 83 6.42 5.40 8.99
N GLU A 84 6.69 4.44 8.12
CA GLU A 84 6.11 3.11 8.14
C GLU A 84 7.24 2.10 8.31
N LYS A 85 7.06 1.12 9.19
CA LYS A 85 8.07 0.12 9.49
C LYS A 85 7.47 -1.27 9.32
N ARG A 86 8.13 -2.11 8.54
CA ARG A 86 7.71 -3.50 8.31
C ARG A 86 8.83 -4.46 8.70
N THR A 87 8.43 -5.56 9.32
CA THR A 87 9.30 -6.71 9.56
C THR A 87 8.74 -7.87 8.76
N LEU A 88 9.57 -8.52 7.96
CA LEU A 88 9.16 -9.60 7.06
C LEU A 88 9.14 -10.95 7.79
N SER A 89 8.35 -11.04 8.87
CA SER A 89 8.15 -12.26 9.67
C SER A 89 6.79 -12.92 9.48
N TRP A 90 5.90 -12.31 8.68
CA TRP A 90 4.48 -12.66 8.58
C TRP A 90 3.68 -12.56 9.90
N GLU A 91 4.28 -12.00 10.96
CA GLU A 91 3.58 -11.74 12.21
C GLU A 91 2.68 -10.51 12.07
N ILE A 92 1.50 -10.58 12.70
CA ILE A 92 0.59 -9.44 12.78
C ILE A 92 1.21 -8.35 13.66
N LYS A 93 1.31 -7.15 13.11
CA LYS A 93 1.75 -5.95 13.81
C LYS A 93 0.68 -4.87 13.76
N GLU A 94 0.40 -4.32 14.92
CA GLU A 94 -0.53 -3.19 15.06
C GLU A 94 0.21 -1.88 14.94
N HIS A 95 -0.36 -0.95 14.19
CA HIS A 95 0.12 0.42 14.13
C HIS A 95 -1.05 1.39 13.95
N LYS A 96 -0.78 2.66 14.25
CA LYS A 96 -1.77 3.74 14.10
C LYS A 96 -1.32 4.67 12.98
N ASP A 97 -2.11 4.72 11.92
CA ASP A 97 -1.95 5.65 10.82
C ASP A 97 -2.85 6.88 11.01
N TYR A 98 -2.39 8.04 10.53
CA TYR A 98 -3.12 9.29 10.67
C TYR A 98 -4.37 9.36 9.76
N ILE A 99 -4.32 8.70 8.59
CA ILE A 99 -5.38 8.67 7.58
C ILE A 99 -6.30 7.47 7.83
N PHE A 100 -5.73 6.31 8.14
CA PHE A 100 -6.46 5.04 8.18
C PHE A 100 -6.77 4.52 9.58
N GLY A 101 -6.29 5.18 10.65
CA GLY A 101 -6.60 4.80 12.02
C GLY A 101 -5.78 3.60 12.49
N GLU A 102 -6.42 2.70 13.25
CA GLU A 102 -5.76 1.49 13.77
C GLU A 102 -5.73 0.40 12.71
N VAL A 103 -4.54 -0.09 12.38
CA VAL A 103 -4.29 -1.05 11.30
C VAL A 103 -3.50 -2.22 11.84
N GLN A 104 -3.90 -3.43 11.45
CA GLN A 104 -3.11 -4.65 11.57
C GLN A 104 -2.46 -4.93 10.22
N GLY A 105 -1.14 -5.04 10.21
CA GLY A 105 -0.36 -5.36 9.03
C GLY A 105 0.57 -6.54 9.27
N GLN A 106 0.79 -7.34 8.23
CA GLN A 106 1.80 -8.40 8.20
C GLN A 106 2.49 -8.39 6.85
N SER A 107 3.75 -8.83 6.81
CA SER A 107 4.53 -8.84 5.58
C SER A 107 5.55 -9.97 5.58
N GLU A 108 5.87 -10.48 4.40
CA GLU A 108 6.80 -11.58 4.20
C GLU A 108 7.50 -11.45 2.84
N PHE A 109 8.62 -12.15 2.69
CA PHE A 109 9.12 -12.49 1.36
C PHE A 109 8.30 -13.64 0.79
N VAL A 110 8.01 -13.56 -0.51
CA VAL A 110 7.43 -14.66 -1.25
C VAL A 110 8.31 -15.03 -2.44
N HIS A 111 8.32 -16.32 -2.73
CA HIS A 111 9.04 -16.91 -3.85
C HIS A 111 8.10 -17.18 -5.03
N GLY A 112 8.66 -17.74 -6.09
CA GLY A 112 7.99 -17.91 -7.35
C GLY A 112 7.28 -19.25 -7.54
N SER A 113 6.10 -19.21 -8.15
CA SER A 113 5.43 -20.38 -8.75
C SER A 113 5.07 -20.11 -10.21
N PRO A 114 5.13 -21.12 -11.10
CA PRO A 114 4.81 -20.93 -12.52
C PRO A 114 3.34 -20.55 -12.72
N ASP A 115 3.08 -19.60 -13.61
CA ASP A 115 1.75 -19.33 -14.17
C ASP A 115 1.38 -20.31 -15.30
N SER A 116 0.19 -20.16 -15.88
CA SER A 116 -0.29 -21.01 -16.97
C SER A 116 0.60 -20.96 -18.24
N GLY A 117 1.39 -19.89 -18.40
CA GLY A 117 2.35 -19.72 -19.49
C GLY A 117 3.77 -20.18 -19.13
N GLY A 118 3.99 -20.67 -17.91
CA GLY A 118 5.30 -21.12 -17.42
C GLY A 118 6.21 -19.99 -16.90
N HIS A 119 5.73 -18.76 -16.79
CA HIS A 119 6.50 -17.68 -16.17
C HIS A 119 6.45 -17.80 -14.66
N ILE A 120 7.58 -17.58 -13.99
CA ILE A 120 7.63 -17.61 -12.53
C ILE A 120 7.08 -16.31 -11.95
N ARG A 121 6.05 -16.41 -11.12
CA ARG A 121 5.30 -15.28 -10.53
C ARG A 121 5.21 -15.42 -9.00
N PRO A 122 5.00 -14.32 -8.25
CA PRO A 122 4.85 -14.37 -6.80
C PRO A 122 3.80 -15.39 -6.35
N ASP A 123 4.17 -16.31 -5.47
CA ASP A 123 3.26 -17.28 -4.88
C ASP A 123 2.82 -16.83 -3.49
N PHE A 124 1.52 -16.67 -3.29
CA PHE A 124 0.96 -16.22 -2.04
C PHE A 124 -0.49 -16.68 -1.87
N GLU A 125 -0.92 -16.75 -0.62
CA GLU A 125 -2.30 -16.98 -0.25
C GLU A 125 -3.05 -15.67 -0.12
N LEU A 126 -4.16 -15.54 -0.86
CA LEU A 126 -5.01 -14.36 -0.82
C LEU A 126 -5.75 -14.30 0.52
N GLN A 127 -5.48 -13.26 1.31
CA GLN A 127 -6.03 -13.12 2.67
C GLN A 127 -7.42 -12.46 2.71
N THR A 128 -8.03 -12.15 1.57
CA THR A 128 -9.25 -11.33 1.51
C THR A 128 -10.31 -11.94 0.61
N GLU A 129 -11.53 -11.96 1.12
CA GLU A 129 -12.72 -12.29 0.34
C GLU A 129 -13.09 -11.08 -0.52
N VAL A 130 -13.04 -11.28 -1.83
CA VAL A 130 -13.42 -10.29 -2.85
C VAL A 130 -14.35 -10.93 -3.85
N ASP A 131 -15.16 -10.11 -4.53
CA ASP A 131 -16.15 -10.57 -5.52
C ASP A 131 -15.52 -11.43 -6.62
N ASN A 132 -14.25 -11.15 -6.99
CA ASN A 132 -13.51 -11.90 -7.99
C ASN A 132 -12.05 -12.17 -7.55
N ALA A 133 -11.88 -13.17 -6.69
CA ALA A 133 -10.58 -13.57 -6.16
C ALA A 133 -9.56 -13.97 -7.25
N GLN A 134 -10.02 -14.57 -8.35
CA GLN A 134 -9.15 -14.98 -9.45
C GLN A 134 -8.55 -13.76 -10.16
N GLU A 135 -9.37 -12.76 -10.48
CA GLU A 135 -8.90 -11.53 -11.11
C GLU A 135 -7.92 -10.75 -10.21
N VAL A 136 -8.24 -10.67 -8.92
CA VAL A 136 -7.36 -10.06 -7.91
C VAL A 136 -6.02 -10.81 -7.85
N LYS A 137 -6.03 -12.14 -7.79
CA LYS A 137 -4.80 -12.95 -7.73
C LYS A 137 -3.97 -12.80 -9.00
N THR A 138 -4.59 -12.87 -10.18
CA THR A 138 -3.93 -12.65 -11.48
C THR A 138 -3.35 -11.23 -11.58
N PHE A 139 -4.04 -10.20 -11.09
CA PHE A 139 -3.50 -8.84 -11.04
C PHE A 139 -2.28 -8.74 -10.13
N LEU A 140 -2.39 -9.22 -8.89
CA LEU A 140 -1.34 -9.15 -7.86
C LEU A 140 -0.12 -10.00 -8.23
N ARG A 141 -0.28 -11.09 -8.97
CA ARG A 141 0.82 -11.90 -9.54
C ARG A 141 1.54 -11.20 -10.70
N GLY A 142 1.00 -10.10 -11.20
CA GLY A 142 1.56 -9.38 -12.33
C GLY A 142 1.28 -10.03 -13.69
N GLU A 143 0.28 -10.92 -13.77
CA GLU A 143 -0.10 -11.59 -15.02
C GLU A 143 -0.92 -10.66 -15.94
N ASN A 144 -1.68 -9.73 -15.34
CA ASN A 144 -2.50 -8.78 -16.09
C ASN A 144 -1.70 -7.59 -16.62
N HIS A 145 -1.81 -7.36 -17.93
CA HIS A 145 -1.16 -6.30 -18.72
C HIS A 145 -1.83 -4.92 -18.58
N LEU A 146 -2.34 -4.55 -17.41
CA LEU A 146 -3.23 -3.39 -17.29
C LEU A 146 -2.64 -2.11 -17.91
N ASP A 147 -1.31 -1.92 -17.89
CA ASP A 147 -0.67 -0.69 -18.36
C ASP A 147 0.81 -0.86 -18.82
N SER A 148 1.22 -2.00 -19.42
CA SER A 148 2.57 -2.14 -20.01
C SER A 148 2.50 -2.80 -21.40
N PRO A 149 2.99 -2.13 -22.47
CA PRO A 149 3.01 -2.69 -23.83
C PRO A 149 3.78 -4.00 -23.95
N ASP A 150 4.78 -4.20 -23.08
CA ASP A 150 5.73 -5.31 -23.19
C ASP A 150 5.22 -6.59 -22.51
N GLY A 151 4.14 -6.50 -21.71
CA GLY A 151 3.42 -7.64 -21.16
C GLY A 151 4.18 -8.57 -20.21
N THR A 152 5.42 -8.24 -19.81
CA THR A 152 6.29 -9.15 -19.05
C THR A 152 5.89 -9.32 -17.58
N GLY A 153 5.17 -8.37 -16.99
CA GLY A 153 4.82 -8.39 -15.56
C GLY A 153 6.05 -8.17 -14.67
N PHE A 154 6.03 -8.74 -13.46
CA PHE A 154 7.18 -8.69 -12.55
C PHE A 154 8.42 -9.37 -13.12
N ILE A 155 9.58 -8.76 -12.86
CA ILE A 155 10.91 -9.31 -13.10
C ILE A 155 11.16 -10.43 -12.10
N TYR A 156 11.73 -11.52 -12.60
CA TYR A 156 12.22 -12.63 -11.81
C TYR A 156 13.62 -12.33 -11.28
N GLU A 157 13.74 -12.09 -9.97
CA GLU A 157 15.03 -11.83 -9.32
C GLU A 157 15.65 -13.08 -8.71
N GLY A 158 16.95 -13.32 -8.94
CA GLY A 158 17.67 -14.44 -8.34
C GLY A 158 17.25 -15.81 -8.88
N SER A 159 17.46 -16.86 -8.07
CA SER A 159 17.23 -18.26 -8.49
C SER A 159 15.83 -18.78 -8.17
N GLU A 160 15.08 -18.11 -7.29
CA GLU A 160 13.72 -18.52 -6.85
C GLU A 160 12.69 -17.40 -7.00
N GLY A 161 13.09 -16.20 -7.43
CA GLY A 161 12.25 -15.02 -7.39
C GLY A 161 12.17 -14.43 -5.98
N ALA A 162 12.13 -13.11 -5.88
CA ALA A 162 11.97 -12.41 -4.63
C ALA A 162 10.93 -11.29 -4.79
N TRP A 163 9.86 -11.37 -4.03
CA TRP A 163 8.84 -10.34 -3.92
C TRP A 163 8.47 -10.13 -2.46
N VAL A 164 7.87 -8.98 -2.14
CA VAL A 164 7.29 -8.75 -0.81
C VAL A 164 5.78 -8.82 -0.91
N HIS A 165 5.19 -9.66 -0.07
CA HIS A 165 3.75 -9.73 0.14
C HIS A 165 3.41 -8.98 1.42
N THR A 166 2.43 -8.09 1.33
CA THR A 166 1.90 -7.33 2.47
C THR A 166 0.39 -7.46 2.49
N PHE A 167 -0.14 -7.70 3.69
CA PHE A 167 -1.56 -7.68 3.97
C PHE A 167 -1.82 -6.73 5.14
N GLU A 168 -2.75 -5.80 4.95
CA GLU A 168 -3.16 -4.84 5.97
C GLU A 168 -4.68 -4.73 6.05
N ARG A 169 -5.20 -4.63 7.27
CA ARG A 169 -6.63 -4.41 7.53
C ARG A 169 -6.82 -3.40 8.65
N SER A 170 -7.85 -2.59 8.54
CA SER A 170 -8.30 -1.75 9.65
C SER A 170 -8.85 -2.61 10.81
N VAL A 171 -8.49 -2.25 12.04
CA VAL A 171 -8.93 -2.89 13.29
C VAL A 171 -10.18 -2.22 13.85
N SER A 172 -10.43 -0.96 13.49
CA SER A 172 -11.53 -0.17 14.06
C SER A 172 -12.88 -0.59 13.49
N SER A 173 -13.42 -1.72 14.00
CA SER A 173 -14.84 -1.92 14.24
C SER A 173 -15.10 -1.65 15.72
N GLY A 174 -15.77 -0.55 16.05
CA GLY A 174 -16.10 -0.24 17.44
C GLY A 174 -16.76 1.12 17.59
N TRP A 175 -18.06 1.20 17.32
CA TRP A 175 -19.13 1.73 18.19
C TRP A 175 -20.42 1.94 17.39
N THR A 176 -21.52 1.37 17.89
CA THR A 176 -22.90 1.62 17.43
C THR A 176 -23.48 2.78 18.25
N ALA A 177 -24.21 3.69 17.62
CA ALA A 177 -25.14 4.58 18.32
C ALA A 177 -26.47 4.61 17.57
N GLU A 178 -27.45 3.87 18.10
CA GLU A 178 -28.86 4.05 17.79
C GLU A 178 -29.44 4.95 18.89
N GLN A 179 -30.11 6.04 18.52
CA GLN A 179 -30.90 6.81 19.47
C GLN A 179 -32.28 7.07 18.87
N VAL A 180 -33.31 6.51 19.53
CA VAL A 180 -34.69 6.96 19.43
C VAL A 180 -34.95 7.89 20.60
N GLY A 181 -35.42 9.10 20.32
CA GLY A 181 -35.95 10.02 21.31
C GLY A 181 -36.87 11.04 20.66
N TYR A 182 -38.15 11.02 21.02
CA TYR A 182 -39.13 12.03 20.64
C TYR A 182 -39.29 13.04 21.81
N LEU A 183 -39.07 14.33 21.49
CA LEU A 183 -39.69 15.62 21.95
C LEU A 183 -40.08 15.79 23.45
N ASP A 184 -39.75 16.86 24.18
CA ASP A 184 -39.85 18.31 23.89
C ASP A 184 -38.96 19.17 24.85
N ASP A 185 -38.09 20.06 24.34
CA ASP A 185 -37.70 21.31 25.03
C ASP A 185 -37.14 22.36 24.00
N PRO A 186 -37.74 23.56 23.87
CA PRO A 186 -37.34 24.56 22.87
C PRO A 186 -36.04 25.35 23.17
N LEU A 187 -35.38 25.18 24.32
CA LEU A 187 -34.32 26.12 24.77
C LEU A 187 -32.86 25.66 24.57
N PHE A 188 -32.61 24.54 23.88
CA PHE A 188 -31.25 23.98 23.68
C PHE A 188 -30.65 24.17 22.27
N ILE A 189 -31.22 25.04 21.41
CA ILE A 189 -30.95 25.05 19.96
C ILE A 189 -29.93 26.11 19.46
N LEU A 190 -29.50 27.09 20.27
CA LEU A 190 -28.62 28.16 19.75
C LEU A 190 -27.54 28.55 20.76
N GLN A 191 -26.44 27.79 20.85
CA GLN A 191 -25.08 28.35 21.04
C GLN A 191 -23.93 27.36 21.32
N ARG A 192 -24.14 26.03 21.32
CA ARG A 192 -23.05 25.07 21.63
C ARG A 192 -22.85 23.91 20.66
N GLN A 193 -23.35 24.00 19.44
CA GLN A 193 -23.29 22.90 18.45
C GLN A 193 -22.79 23.33 17.06
N LEU A 194 -21.87 24.29 17.00
CA LEU A 194 -21.18 24.66 15.75
C LEU A 194 -19.68 24.32 15.74
N VAL A 195 -19.15 23.67 16.79
CA VAL A 195 -17.69 23.40 16.91
C VAL A 195 -17.35 21.91 17.09
N LYS A 196 -18.33 21.02 17.18
CA LYS A 196 -18.11 19.57 17.12
C LYS A 196 -19.28 18.98 16.32
N SER A 197 -18.99 18.04 15.43
CA SER A 197 -19.95 17.34 14.53
C SER A 197 -20.01 17.80 13.07
N ILE A 198 -18.87 18.22 12.49
CA ILE A 198 -18.51 17.82 11.12
C ILE A 198 -17.26 16.94 11.24
N LEU A 199 -17.41 15.79 11.89
CA LEU A 199 -16.54 14.65 11.64
C LEU A 199 -17.46 13.60 11.02
N LEU A 200 -17.46 13.55 9.70
CA LEU A 200 -17.97 12.38 9.00
C LEU A 200 -16.95 11.27 9.32
N THR A 201 -17.22 10.47 10.35
CA THR A 201 -16.44 9.25 10.59
C THR A 201 -16.80 8.30 9.45
N VAL A 202 -16.08 8.38 8.35
CA VAL A 202 -16.26 7.43 7.26
C VAL A 202 -15.63 6.13 7.73
N GLU A 203 -16.45 5.10 7.84
CA GLU A 203 -16.12 3.76 8.26
C GLU A 203 -15.11 3.15 7.29
N LEU A 204 -13.83 3.12 7.66
CA LEU A 204 -12.78 2.59 6.79
C LEU A 204 -12.51 1.14 7.14
N THR A 205 -13.38 0.22 6.72
CA THR A 205 -13.03 -1.21 6.63
C THR A 205 -12.14 -1.41 5.40
N CYS A 206 -10.96 -0.80 5.47
CA CYS A 206 -10.03 -0.87 4.36
C CYS A 206 -9.16 -2.12 4.51
N ILE A 207 -9.13 -2.91 3.45
CA ILE A 207 -8.26 -4.06 3.32
C ILE A 207 -7.30 -3.76 2.16
N TRP A 208 -6.00 -3.81 2.44
CA TRP A 208 -4.95 -3.63 1.45
C TRP A 208 -4.17 -4.93 1.27
N LEU A 209 -4.03 -5.33 0.01
CA LEU A 209 -3.12 -6.39 -0.39
C LEU A 209 -2.12 -5.80 -1.37
N GLN A 210 -0.85 -6.09 -1.13
CA GLN A 210 0.19 -5.56 -1.96
C GLN A 210 1.24 -6.61 -2.28
N ILE A 211 1.63 -6.65 -3.55
CA ILE A 211 2.82 -7.37 -4.02
C ILE A 211 3.80 -6.35 -4.59
N TRP A 212 5.06 -6.48 -4.17
CA TRP A 212 6.13 -5.55 -4.50
C TRP A 212 7.17 -6.28 -5.32
N GLY A 213 7.65 -5.63 -6.36
CA GLY A 213 8.65 -6.21 -7.25
C GLY A 213 9.25 -5.15 -8.15
N PHE A 214 10.05 -5.60 -9.10
CA PHE A 214 10.47 -4.76 -10.22
C PHE A 214 9.69 -5.13 -11.47
N GLU A 215 9.37 -4.15 -12.30
CA GLU A 215 8.80 -4.36 -13.64
C GLU A 215 9.65 -3.65 -14.69
N LEU A 216 9.61 -4.16 -15.92
CA LEU A 216 10.06 -3.43 -17.09
C LEU A 216 8.88 -2.63 -17.66
N ILE A 217 9.04 -1.31 -17.71
CA ILE A 217 8.07 -0.39 -18.31
C ILE A 217 8.88 0.50 -19.26
N ASP A 218 8.52 0.51 -20.54
CA ASP A 218 9.28 1.18 -21.61
C ASP A 218 10.77 0.80 -21.60
N ASN A 219 11.07 -0.50 -21.47
CA ASN A 219 12.43 -1.06 -21.34
C ASN A 219 13.26 -0.49 -20.17
N LYS A 220 12.62 0.11 -19.16
CA LYS A 220 13.27 0.59 -17.95
C LYS A 220 12.78 -0.20 -16.76
N ARG A 221 13.72 -0.59 -15.90
CA ARG A 221 13.44 -1.26 -14.63
C ARG A 221 12.90 -0.24 -13.63
N HIS A 222 11.73 -0.49 -13.08
CA HIS A 222 11.11 0.35 -12.05
C HIS A 222 10.71 -0.49 -10.84
N PHE A 223 10.81 0.09 -9.64
CA PHE A 223 10.20 -0.51 -8.46
C PHE A 223 8.69 -0.29 -8.53
N THR A 224 7.91 -1.36 -8.41
CA THR A 224 6.46 -1.29 -8.53
C THR A 224 5.78 -1.95 -7.34
N ARG A 225 4.59 -1.42 -7.04
CA ARG A 225 3.68 -1.95 -6.02
C ARG A 225 2.35 -2.19 -6.71
N ARG A 226 1.92 -3.44 -6.77
CA ARG A 226 0.56 -3.80 -7.20
C ARG A 226 -0.29 -3.92 -5.96
N ILE A 227 -1.32 -3.09 -5.89
CA ILE A 227 -2.16 -2.88 -4.73
C ILE A 227 -3.59 -3.23 -5.10
N VAL A 228 -4.23 -4.03 -4.25
CA VAL A 228 -5.68 -4.20 -4.27
C VAL A 228 -6.24 -3.65 -2.99
N VAL A 229 -7.25 -2.80 -3.15
CA VAL A 229 -8.05 -2.28 -2.05
C VAL A 229 -9.43 -2.87 -2.15
N ALA A 230 -9.84 -3.55 -1.08
CA ALA A 230 -11.19 -4.07 -0.93
C ALA A 230 -11.91 -3.39 0.23
N ASN A 231 -13.22 -3.28 0.10
CA ASN A 231 -14.11 -2.96 1.23
C ASN A 231 -14.72 -4.24 1.81
N ALA A 232 -15.36 -4.13 2.97
CA ALA A 232 -16.03 -5.27 3.62
C ALA A 232 -17.14 -5.93 2.77
N GLY A 233 -17.64 -5.26 1.73
CA GLY A 233 -18.66 -5.79 0.83
C GLY A 233 -18.11 -6.53 -0.39
N GLY A 234 -16.83 -6.88 -0.41
CA GLY A 234 -16.19 -7.64 -1.50
C GLY A 234 -15.81 -6.80 -2.73
N ARG A 235 -16.25 -5.54 -2.81
CA ARG A 235 -15.90 -4.61 -3.90
C ARG A 235 -14.44 -4.22 -3.76
N TYR A 236 -13.72 -4.29 -4.88
CA TYR A 236 -12.30 -3.98 -4.92
C TYR A 236 -11.92 -3.03 -6.06
N LEU A 237 -10.73 -2.45 -5.94
CA LEU A 237 -10.05 -1.70 -6.97
C LEU A 237 -8.57 -2.09 -7.00
N CYS A 238 -8.02 -2.18 -8.20
CA CYS A 238 -6.60 -2.46 -8.44
C CYS A 238 -5.86 -1.17 -8.77
N LEU A 239 -4.63 -1.03 -8.25
CA LEU A 239 -3.75 0.11 -8.49
C LEU A 239 -2.31 -0.38 -8.61
N ARG A 240 -1.61 0.09 -9.64
CA ARG A 240 -0.16 -0.07 -9.74
C ARG A 240 0.50 1.27 -9.42
N LEU A 241 1.39 1.28 -8.43
CA LEU A 241 2.27 2.41 -8.18
C LEU A 241 3.67 2.10 -8.73
N VAL A 242 4.28 3.09 -9.36
CA VAL A 242 5.60 3.00 -9.99
C VAL A 242 6.53 4.02 -9.34
N PHE A 243 7.72 3.58 -8.96
CA PHE A 243 8.73 4.40 -8.30
C PHE A 243 10.03 4.41 -9.11
N ASP A 244 10.55 5.61 -9.32
CA ASP A 244 11.86 5.85 -9.91
C ASP A 244 12.90 5.94 -8.80
N TYR A 245 14.04 5.26 -8.98
CA TYR A 245 15.20 5.40 -8.10
C TYR A 245 15.90 6.74 -8.33
N GLU A 246 16.11 7.50 -7.26
CA GLU A 246 16.90 8.72 -7.28
C GLU A 246 18.35 8.40 -6.91
N GLN A 247 19.23 8.46 -7.90
CA GLN A 247 20.67 8.28 -7.66
C GLN A 247 21.16 9.33 -6.65
N PRO A 248 22.08 8.95 -5.74
CA PRO A 248 22.75 9.91 -4.88
C PRO A 248 23.35 11.03 -5.72
N LYS A 249 23.08 12.29 -5.35
CA LYS A 249 23.71 13.43 -6.01
C LYS A 249 25.21 13.33 -5.75
N VAL A 250 25.99 12.99 -6.77
CA VAL A 250 27.45 13.08 -6.70
C VAL A 250 27.78 14.55 -6.44
N SER A 251 28.33 14.82 -5.27
CA SER A 251 28.84 16.16 -4.95
C SER A 251 30.11 16.33 -5.80
N ILE A 252 30.03 17.17 -6.83
CA ILE A 252 31.17 17.55 -7.67
C ILE A 252 31.91 18.68 -6.97
#